data_AF-A0A2T0WAC0-F1
#
_entry.id   AF-A0A2T0WAC0-F1
#
_cell.length_a   1.000
_cell.length_b   1.000
_cell.length_c   1.000
_cell.angle_alpha   90.00
_cell.angle_beta   90.00
_cell.angle_gamma   90.00
#
_symmetry.space_group_name_H-M   'P 1'
#
loop_
_entity.id
_entity.type
_entity.pdbx_description
1 polymer ?
#
loop_
_entity_poly.entity_id
_entity_poly.type
_entity_poly.pdbx_seq_one_letter_code
_entity_poly.pdbx_strand_id
1 'polypeptide(L)'
;MLHVIADRLQAIQRRNFYQLAAEASHHGRYYHEYTMSVDVTRDGATWQPPTKDVEKIVTEALRDLARWLYRRLEDEYDHLTSDEAIEEGIIVNAYTFMEGGRRFG
;
A
#
# COMPACT_ATOMS: atom_id res chain seq x y z
N MET A 1 -1.72 13.35 5.08
CA MET A 1 -1.20 12.72 3.85
C MET A 1 -2.27 11.86 3.16
N LEU A 2 -2.80 10.81 3.80
CA LEU A 2 -3.88 9.98 3.23
C LEU A 2 -5.15 10.77 2.84
N HIS A 3 -5.60 11.69 3.69
CA HIS A 3 -6.76 12.56 3.39
C HIS A 3 -6.58 13.34 2.09
N VAL A 4 -5.38 13.86 1.80
CA VAL A 4 -5.10 14.60 0.55
C VAL A 4 -5.21 13.68 -0.67
N ILE A 5 -4.81 12.42 -0.53
CA ILE A 5 -4.95 11.41 -1.60
C ILE A 5 -6.43 11.10 -1.82
N ALA A 6 -7.20 10.90 -0.75
CA ALA A 6 -8.64 10.66 -0.81
C ALA A 6 -9.38 11.85 -1.45
N ASP A 7 -9.05 13.08 -1.07
CA ASP A 7 -9.64 14.30 -1.63
C ASP A 7 -9.38 14.42 -3.13
N ARG A 8 -8.15 14.11 -3.58
CA ARG A 8 -7.78 14.09 -5.01
C ARG A 8 -8.59 13.05 -5.78
N LEU A 9 -8.73 11.84 -5.24
CA LEU A 9 -9.54 10.76 -5.85
C LEU A 9 -11.03 11.12 -5.89
N GLN A 10 -11.56 11.74 -4.83
CA GLN A 10 -12.94 12.18 -4.79
C GLN A 10 -13.22 13.30 -5.80
N ALA A 11 -12.31 14.28 -5.91
CA ALA A 11 -12.43 15.39 -6.84
C ALA A 11 -12.44 14.90 -8.30
N ILE A 12 -11.54 13.97 -8.66
CA ILE A 12 -11.49 13.44 -10.03
C ILE A 12 -12.70 12.55 -10.35
N GLN A 13 -13.19 11.76 -9.39
CA GLN A 13 -14.43 11.01 -9.55
C GLN A 13 -15.64 11.93 -9.76
N ARG A 14 -15.77 12.98 -8.94
CA ARG A 14 -16.89 13.94 -9.06
C ARG A 14 -16.90 14.64 -10.42
N ARG A 15 -15.73 15.03 -10.95
CA ARG A 15 -15.59 15.61 -12.30
C ARG A 15 -16.06 14.65 -13.40
N ASN A 16 -15.99 13.35 -13.15
CA ASN A 16 -16.34 12.30 -14.09
C ASN A 16 -17.64 11.58 -13.73
N PHE A 17 -18.51 12.23 -12.95
CA PHE A 17 -19.82 11.70 -12.54
C PHE A 17 -19.75 10.32 -11.87
N TYR A 18 -18.65 10.05 -11.17
CA TYR A 18 -18.40 8.78 -10.49
C TYR A 18 -18.34 7.55 -11.42
N GLN A 19 -17.92 7.76 -12.68
CA GLN A 19 -17.84 6.71 -13.70
C GLN A 19 -16.43 6.16 -13.91
N LEU A 20 -15.42 6.60 -13.16
CA LEU A 20 -14.06 6.10 -13.35
C LEU A 20 -13.88 4.78 -12.62
N ALA A 21 -13.26 3.83 -13.31
CA ALA A 21 -12.68 2.64 -12.70
C ALA A 21 -11.18 2.63 -13.00
N ALA A 22 -10.39 2.05 -12.09
CA ALA A 22 -8.95 1.95 -12.26
C ALA A 22 -8.49 0.57 -11.79
N GLU A 23 -7.77 -0.13 -12.64
CA GLU A 23 -7.11 -1.39 -12.33
C GLU A 23 -5.62 -1.13 -12.17
N ALA A 24 -5.06 -1.45 -11.00
CA ALA A 24 -3.65 -1.31 -10.74
C ALA A 24 -2.98 -2.69 -10.80
N SER A 25 -1.99 -2.84 -11.67
CA SER A 25 -1.19 -4.05 -11.81
C SER A 25 0.28 -3.75 -11.57
N HIS A 26 1.04 -4.76 -11.17
CA HIS A 26 2.48 -4.67 -10.95
C HIS A 26 3.16 -5.80 -11.69
N HIS A 27 4.34 -5.52 -12.26
CA HIS A 27 5.20 -6.53 -12.86
C HIS A 27 6.58 -6.49 -12.21
N GLY A 28 7.00 -7.62 -11.63
CA GLY A 28 8.34 -7.83 -11.07
C GLY A 28 8.34 -8.28 -9.61
N ARG A 29 9.53 -8.31 -9.00
CA ARG A 29 9.71 -8.68 -7.57
C ARG A 29 9.97 -7.47 -6.66
N TYR A 30 10.18 -6.29 -7.26
CA TYR A 30 10.47 -5.03 -6.55
C TYR A 30 9.24 -4.13 -6.51
N TYR A 31 8.79 -3.80 -5.31
CA TYR A 31 7.67 -2.90 -5.06
C TYR A 31 8.19 -1.45 -4.99
N HIS A 32 7.92 -0.66 -6.02
CA HIS A 32 8.20 0.77 -6.07
C HIS A 32 7.03 1.43 -6.80
N GLU A 33 6.64 2.65 -6.45
CA GLU A 33 5.45 3.28 -7.04
C GLU A 33 5.49 3.41 -8.58
N TYR A 34 6.67 3.48 -9.20
CA TYR A 34 6.80 3.54 -10.65
C TYR A 34 6.72 2.18 -11.35
N THR A 35 6.74 1.07 -10.62
CA THR A 35 6.56 -0.28 -11.19
C THR A 35 5.10 -0.72 -11.28
N MET A 36 4.18 0.15 -10.83
CA MET A 36 2.74 -0.02 -11.03
C MET A 36 2.31 0.50 -12.40
N SER A 37 1.57 -0.34 -13.14
CA SER A 37 0.73 0.06 -14.26
C SER A 37 -0.68 0.33 -13.75
N VAL A 38 -1.32 1.37 -14.27
CA VAL A 38 -2.69 1.73 -13.89
C VAL A 38 -3.49 1.91 -15.17
N ASP A 39 -4.49 1.06 -15.35
CA ASP A 39 -5.42 1.12 -16.47
C ASP A 39 -6.70 1.80 -15.98
N VAL A 40 -6.96 3.01 -16.49
CA VAL A 40 -8.14 3.79 -16.12
C VAL A 40 -9.20 3.65 -17.21
N THR A 41 -10.39 3.24 -16.81
CA THR A 41 -11.56 3.13 -17.69
C THR A 41 -12.66 4.08 -17.21
N ARG A 42 -13.61 4.35 -18.10
CA ARG A 42 -14.80 5.14 -17.79
C ARG A 42 -16.04 4.37 -18.19
N ASP A 43 -16.86 4.02 -17.20
CA ASP A 43 -18.13 3.32 -17.40
C ASP A 43 -19.20 4.31 -17.86
N GLY A 44 -19.29 4.50 -19.19
CA GLY A 44 -20.30 5.31 -19.86
C GLY A 44 -21.00 4.51 -20.95
N ALA A 45 -22.27 4.83 -21.22
CA ALA A 45 -23.03 4.25 -22.33
C ALA A 45 -22.39 4.53 -23.70
N THR A 46 -21.57 5.56 -23.78
CA THR A 46 -20.65 5.83 -24.88
C THR A 46 -19.25 5.40 -24.44
N TRP A 47 -18.62 4.52 -25.22
CA TRP A 47 -17.24 4.01 -25.00
C TRP A 47 -16.21 5.12 -25.25
N GLN A 48 -16.27 6.18 -24.44
CA GLN A 48 -15.36 7.30 -24.48
C GLN A 48 -14.18 7.02 -23.54
N PRO A 49 -12.95 6.94 -24.07
CA PRO A 49 -11.78 6.79 -23.21
C PRO A 49 -11.67 7.98 -22.24
N PRO A 50 -11.12 7.78 -21.03
CA PRO A 50 -10.83 8.89 -20.13
C PRO A 50 -9.90 9.90 -20.80
N THR A 51 -10.04 11.18 -20.46
CA THR A 51 -9.10 12.20 -20.94
C THR A 51 -7.72 11.97 -20.33
N LYS A 52 -6.64 12.25 -21.07
CA LYS A 52 -5.25 11.96 -20.64
C LYS A 52 -4.87 12.55 -19.27
N ASP A 53 -5.47 13.65 -18.87
CA ASP A 53 -5.28 14.25 -17.56
C ASP A 53 -5.88 13.40 -16.43
N VAL A 54 -7.01 12.72 -16.68
CA VAL A 54 -7.64 11.80 -15.71
C VAL A 54 -6.72 10.61 -15.43
N GLU A 55 -6.21 9.97 -16.48
CA GLU A 55 -5.32 8.82 -16.35
C GLU A 55 -4.08 9.17 -15.50
N LYS A 56 -3.44 10.31 -15.81
CA LYS A 56 -2.30 10.81 -15.03
C LYS A 56 -2.66 11.09 -13.57
N ILE A 57 -3.75 11.80 -13.31
CA ILE A 57 -4.17 12.18 -11.95
C ILE A 57 -4.46 10.93 -11.10
N VAL A 58 -5.21 9.97 -11.66
CA VAL A 58 -5.55 8.72 -10.97
C VAL A 58 -4.31 7.88 -10.74
N THR A 59 -3.41 7.77 -11.73
CA THR A 59 -2.14 7.04 -11.59
C THR A 59 -1.28 7.63 -10.48
N GLU A 60 -1.10 8.95 -10.45
CA GLU A 60 -0.32 9.61 -9.40
C GLU A 60 -0.95 9.44 -8.02
N ALA A 61 -2.27 9.54 -7.90
CA ALA A 61 -2.96 9.34 -6.63
C ALA A 61 -2.84 7.89 -6.12
N LEU A 62 -2.91 6.89 -7.00
CA LEU A 62 -2.70 5.48 -6.63
C LEU A 62 -1.25 5.19 -6.25
N ARG A 63 -0.28 5.84 -6.90
CA ARG A 63 1.14 5.78 -6.51
C ARG A 63 1.39 6.37 -5.14
N ASP A 64 0.81 7.53 -4.85
CA ASP A 64 0.89 8.16 -3.53
C ASP A 64 0.24 7.27 -2.45
N LEU A 65 -0.87 6.60 -2.77
CA LEU A 65 -1.52 5.63 -1.88
C LEU A 65 -0.63 4.42 -1.62
N ALA A 66 -0.05 3.83 -2.67
CA ALA A 66 0.86 2.69 -2.53
C ALA A 66 2.07 3.06 -1.66
N ARG A 67 2.68 4.23 -1.88
CA ARG A 67 3.78 4.72 -1.04
C ARG A 67 3.37 4.87 0.42
N TRP A 68 2.17 5.38 0.70
CA TRP A 68 1.67 5.47 2.07
C TRP A 68 1.49 4.09 2.71
N LEU A 69 0.91 3.13 1.98
CA LEU A 69 0.70 1.76 2.46
C LEU A 69 2.01 1.04 2.74
N TYR A 70 2.98 1.09 1.82
CA TYR A 70 4.27 0.42 2.01
C TYR A 70 5.04 0.99 3.20
N ARG A 71 5.07 2.31 3.37
CA ARG A 71 5.69 2.93 4.55
C ARG A 71 5.01 2.49 5.84
N ARG A 72 3.68 2.37 5.84
CA ARG A 72 2.96 1.92 7.03
C ARG A 72 3.26 0.46 7.38
N LEU A 73 3.38 -0.39 6.36
CA LEU A 73 3.76 -1.81 6.54
C LEU A 73 5.21 -1.95 7.01
N GLU A 74 6.12 -1.12 6.50
CA GLU A 74 7.52 -1.08 6.92
C GLU A 74 7.64 -0.62 8.38
N ASP A 75 6.97 0.48 8.76
CA ASP A 75 6.92 0.96 10.16
C ASP A 75 6.37 -0.13 11.11
N GLU A 76 5.34 -0.87 10.68
CA GLU A 76 4.76 -1.98 11.45
C GLU A 76 5.72 -3.17 11.56
N TYR A 77 6.40 -3.53 10.47
CA TYR A 77 7.41 -4.58 10.47
C TYR A 77 8.59 -4.24 11.38
N ASP A 78 9.10 -3.00 11.32
CA ASP A 78 10.17 -2.52 12.19
C ASP A 78 9.74 -2.53 13.66
N HIS A 79 8.50 -2.17 13.96
CA HIS A 79 7.97 -2.27 15.32
C HIS A 79 7.86 -3.72 15.83
N LEU A 80 7.39 -4.64 14.98
CA LEU A 80 7.24 -6.06 15.33
C LEU A 80 8.57 -6.83 15.37
N THR A 81 9.61 -6.31 14.71
CA THR A 81 10.94 -6.92 14.61
C THR A 81 12.00 -6.15 15.42
N SER A 82 11.60 -5.10 16.12
CA SER A 82 12.45 -4.35 17.06
C SER A 82 12.88 -5.27 18.20
N ASP A 83 14.14 -5.10 18.64
CA ASP A 83 14.75 -5.91 19.70
C ASP A 83 13.91 -5.89 20.99
N GLU A 84 13.24 -4.78 21.32
CA GLU A 84 12.33 -4.69 22.47
C GLU A 84 11.07 -5.58 22.35
N ALA A 85 10.52 -5.76 21.14
CA ALA A 85 9.37 -6.64 20.89
C ALA A 85 9.77 -8.13 20.84
N ILE A 86 11.00 -8.42 20.37
CA ILE A 86 11.60 -9.75 20.46
C ILE A 86 11.89 -10.10 21.93
N GLU A 87 12.37 -9.15 22.73
CA GLU A 87 12.64 -9.32 24.15
C GLU A 87 11.34 -9.57 24.95
N GLU A 88 10.27 -8.80 24.73
CA GLU A 88 8.95 -9.07 25.33
C GLU A 88 8.38 -10.42 24.90
N GLY A 89 8.53 -10.83 23.63
CA GLY A 89 8.09 -12.13 23.14
C GLY A 89 8.83 -13.32 23.77
N ILE A 90 10.10 -13.14 24.14
CA ILE A 90 10.92 -14.11 24.88
C ILE A 90 10.53 -14.15 26.37
N ILE A 91 10.27 -12.98 26.98
CA ILE A 91 9.86 -12.86 28.40
C ILE A 91 8.45 -13.44 28.61
N VAL A 92 7.49 -13.17 27.73
CA VAL A 92 6.11 -13.68 27.80
C VAL A 92 6.04 -15.20 27.60
N ASN A 93 6.91 -15.78 26.78
CA ASN A 93 6.95 -17.23 26.55
C ASN A 93 7.89 -18.00 27.50
N ALA A 94 8.54 -17.33 28.46
CA ALA A 94 9.41 -17.94 29.47
C ALA A 94 10.37 -19.01 28.90
N TYR A 95 11.01 -18.74 27.76
CA TYR A 95 11.98 -19.67 27.20
C TYR A 95 13.34 -19.50 27.91
N THR A 96 13.56 -20.27 28.98
CA THR A 96 14.88 -20.39 29.61
C THR A 96 15.77 -21.31 28.76
N PHE A 97 16.73 -20.75 28.05
CA PHE A 97 17.79 -21.51 27.38
C PHE A 97 19.01 -21.62 28.31
N MET A 98 19.59 -22.82 28.45
CA MET A 98 20.89 -22.95 29.14
C MET A 98 22.05 -22.49 28.23
N GLU A 99 23.20 -22.17 28.82
CA GLU A 99 24.43 -21.64 28.18
C GLU A 99 24.92 -22.45 26.94
N GLY A 100 24.46 -23.70 26.78
CA GLY A 100 24.70 -24.55 25.60
C GLY A 100 23.56 -24.62 24.58
N GLY A 101 22.58 -23.71 24.60
CA GLY A 101 21.47 -23.65 23.63
C GLY A 101 20.46 -24.80 23.71
N ARG A 102 20.47 -25.60 24.79
CA ARG A 102 19.50 -26.70 24.99
C ARG A 102 18.36 -26.28 25.91
N ARG A 103 17.15 -26.72 25.56
CA ARG A 103 15.91 -26.51 26.32
C ARG A 103 15.88 -27.41 27.56
N PHE A 104 15.29 -26.92 28.65
CA PHE A 104 14.87 -27.76 29.77
C PHE A 104 13.70 -28.64 29.32
N GLY A 105 13.77 -29.92 29.65
CA GLY A 105 12.63 -30.84 29.69
C GLY A 105 12.31 -31.16 31.15
#